data_AF-A0A969YDV9-F1
#
_entry.id   AF-A0A969YDV9-F1
#
_cell.length_a   1.000
_cell.length_b   1.000
_cell.length_c   1.000
_cell.angle_alpha   90.00
_cell.angle_beta   90.00
_cell.angle_gamma   90.00
#
_symmetry.space_group_name_H-M   'P 1'
#
loop_
_entity.id
_entity.type
_entity.pdbx_description
1 polymer ?
#
loop_
_entity_poly.entity_id
_entity_poly.type
_entity_poly.pdbx_seq_one_letter_code
_entity_poly.pdbx_strand_id
1 'polypeptide(L)'
;MRRRGWLAALLTLLLLGVSGCAPQTLNPLVKNEATDVPGLAMNLHPASADETGAAQVKATLYFRYLDEPMLACEDRTLTVPRDESEEYAIVRALLEGPSAGHSELRRLIPADAQVESVTSRDDILFVTFNEGFLADEVPQDWATIDAWREEAPLMRRLTAQSLAASITENFAYTGVQILIHRPGAVQTSLRLDSAYFLTGTNGLSEPIPRDESLLLSPINTVETILAAWQLHDLERLYRYLSDAGKPPFATANEAFAGAPVLEAFTAVGGTVSEDGRSATLSVSMRTLRGSASSQTLHYPVRLERENGVWKITYERLTSLMAR
;
A
#
# COMPACT_ATOMS: atom_id res chain seq x y z
N MET A 1 -11.08 48.36 32.38
CA MET A 1 -11.77 49.01 33.50
C MET A 1 -12.95 49.80 32.93
N ARG A 2 -14.20 49.34 33.09
CA ARG A 2 -15.16 49.75 34.14
C ARG A 2 -15.45 51.26 34.04
N ARG A 3 -16.66 51.77 33.82
CA ARG A 3 -18.02 51.41 34.28
C ARG A 3 -19.00 52.27 33.49
N ARG A 4 -20.21 51.77 33.21
CA ARG A 4 -21.46 52.56 33.25
C ARG A 4 -22.61 51.60 33.61
N GLY A 5 -22.99 51.60 34.89
CA GLY A 5 -24.37 51.31 35.30
C GLY A 5 -25.16 52.62 35.33
N TRP A 6 -26.44 52.68 35.63
CA TRP A 6 -27.55 51.74 35.79
C TRP A 6 -28.79 52.65 35.99
N LEU A 7 -30.00 52.06 35.87
CA LEU A 7 -31.32 52.59 36.30
C LEU A 7 -31.99 53.66 35.42
N ALA A 8 -33.31 53.71 35.23
CA ALA A 8 -34.45 52.80 35.40
C ALA A 8 -35.72 53.61 35.04
N ALA A 9 -36.82 52.90 34.76
CA ALA A 9 -38.23 53.31 34.86
C ALA A 9 -38.80 54.18 33.71
N LEU A 10 -40.06 54.08 33.31
CA LEU A 10 -41.11 53.03 33.28
C LEU A 10 -42.35 53.75 32.70
N LEU A 11 -43.08 53.08 31.81
CA LEU A 11 -44.53 53.25 31.56
C LEU A 11 -45.06 54.59 30.99
N THR A 12 -45.65 54.59 29.78
CA THR A 12 -47.12 54.69 29.57
C THR A 12 -47.54 54.94 28.10
N LEU A 13 -48.55 54.18 27.67
CA LEU A 13 -49.67 54.45 26.73
C LEU A 13 -49.42 55.04 25.32
N LEU A 14 -49.83 54.29 24.28
CA LEU A 14 -50.92 54.64 23.33
C LEU A 14 -51.18 53.49 22.32
N LEU A 15 -52.26 52.71 22.47
CA LEU A 15 -53.55 52.72 21.73
C LEU A 15 -53.65 51.84 20.45
N LEU A 16 -54.52 50.83 20.59
CA LEU A 16 -55.56 50.33 19.67
C LEU A 16 -55.21 49.45 18.44
N GLY A 17 -55.47 48.15 18.61
CA GLY A 17 -56.61 47.48 17.95
C GLY A 17 -56.35 46.69 16.67
N VAL A 18 -56.39 45.35 16.73
CA VAL A 18 -57.14 44.47 15.80
C VAL A 18 -57.43 43.13 16.50
N SER A 19 -58.69 42.74 16.48
CA SER A 19 -59.28 41.47 16.91
C SER A 19 -58.88 40.32 15.98
N GLY A 20 -58.71 39.09 16.48
CA GLY A 20 -58.75 37.91 15.62
C GLY A 20 -58.09 36.67 16.22
N CYS A 21 -58.90 35.73 16.68
CA CYS A 21 -58.48 34.38 17.04
C CYS A 21 -57.77 33.71 15.85
N ALA A 22 -56.55 33.22 16.07
CA ALA A 22 -55.83 32.43 15.09
C ALA A 22 -56.42 31.01 15.02
N PRO A 23 -56.84 30.52 13.84
CA PRO A 23 -57.05 29.09 13.62
C PRO A 23 -55.70 28.40 13.42
N GLN A 24 -55.48 27.34 14.20
CA GLN A 24 -54.38 26.39 14.00
C GLN A 24 -54.57 25.70 12.64
N THR A 25 -53.69 25.99 11.69
CA THR A 25 -53.55 25.16 10.49
C THR A 25 -52.77 23.91 10.89
N LEU A 26 -53.50 22.80 10.99
CA LEU A 26 -52.96 21.45 11.12
C LEU A 26 -52.05 21.16 9.93
N ASN A 27 -50.78 20.88 10.22
CA ASN A 27 -49.81 20.36 9.28
C ASN A 27 -50.18 18.89 8.96
N PRO A 28 -50.55 18.52 7.72
CA PRO A 28 -51.17 17.22 7.42
C PRO A 28 -50.18 16.04 7.39
N LEU A 29 -49.00 16.16 8.01
CA LEU A 29 -47.96 15.12 8.04
C LEU A 29 -47.52 14.75 9.46
N VAL A 30 -48.30 15.11 10.48
CA VAL A 30 -48.03 14.69 11.87
C VAL A 30 -48.76 13.39 12.18
N LYS A 31 -47.96 12.32 12.34
CA LYS A 31 -48.24 11.04 12.99
C LYS A 31 -49.43 10.22 12.46
N ASN A 32 -49.13 9.32 11.53
CA ASN A 32 -49.76 8.00 11.58
C ASN A 32 -49.12 7.24 12.74
N GLU A 33 -49.82 7.13 13.87
CA GLU A 33 -49.50 6.08 14.85
C GLU A 33 -49.92 4.74 14.23
N ALA A 34 -48.94 3.85 14.06
CA ALA A 34 -49.18 2.51 13.58
C ALA A 34 -50.15 1.81 14.54
N THR A 35 -51.26 1.32 14.01
CA THR A 35 -52.16 0.45 14.77
C THR A 35 -51.48 -0.91 14.90
N ASP A 36 -51.14 -1.33 16.12
CA ASP A 36 -50.55 -2.64 16.37
C ASP A 36 -51.51 -3.76 15.96
N VAL A 37 -51.04 -4.63 15.05
CA VAL A 37 -51.73 -5.86 14.69
C VAL A 37 -51.30 -6.95 15.68
N PRO A 38 -52.21 -7.57 16.46
CA PRO A 38 -51.84 -8.58 17.43
C PRO A 38 -51.23 -9.81 16.74
N GLY A 39 -49.99 -10.18 17.10
CA GLY A 39 -49.35 -11.45 16.70
C GLY A 39 -48.17 -11.36 15.73
N LEU A 40 -47.77 -10.16 15.29
CA LEU A 40 -46.56 -9.97 14.49
C LEU A 40 -45.66 -8.94 15.17
N ALA A 41 -44.64 -9.40 15.89
CA ALA A 41 -43.60 -8.52 16.40
C ALA A 41 -42.83 -7.94 15.19
N MET A 42 -43.19 -6.74 14.76
CA MET A 42 -42.33 -5.96 13.87
C MET A 42 -41.10 -5.51 14.65
N ASN A 43 -40.02 -6.29 14.55
CA ASN A 43 -38.69 -5.82 14.91
C ASN A 43 -38.26 -4.78 13.86
N LEU A 44 -38.72 -3.54 14.04
CA LEU A 44 -38.13 -2.39 13.39
C LEU A 44 -36.71 -2.25 13.96
N HIS A 45 -35.73 -2.73 13.20
CA HIS A 45 -34.35 -2.35 13.44
C HIS A 45 -34.31 -0.81 13.30
N PRO A 46 -33.74 -0.08 14.27
CA PRO A 46 -33.50 1.33 14.05
C PRO A 46 -32.64 1.44 12.79
N ALA A 47 -33.12 2.19 11.81
CA ALA A 47 -32.28 2.66 10.73
C ALA A 47 -31.24 3.58 11.37
N SER A 48 -30.09 3.03 11.74
CA SER A 48 -28.87 3.83 11.86
C SER A 48 -28.58 4.30 10.43
N ALA A 49 -29.10 5.47 10.10
CA ALA A 49 -28.56 6.26 9.02
C ALA A 49 -27.12 6.60 9.41
N ASP A 50 -26.15 5.79 9.00
CA ASP A 50 -24.78 6.26 8.89
C ASP A 50 -24.79 7.32 7.78
N GLU A 51 -24.84 8.59 8.19
CA GLU A 51 -24.91 9.78 7.32
C GLU A 51 -23.65 10.02 6.47
N THR A 52 -22.85 8.99 6.17
CA THR A 52 -21.68 9.13 5.29
C THR A 52 -21.76 8.34 3.99
N GLY A 53 -22.67 7.36 3.86
CA GLY A 53 -22.85 6.60 2.60
C GLY A 53 -21.59 5.91 2.05
N ALA A 54 -20.47 5.95 2.78
CA ALA A 54 -19.18 5.47 2.37
C ALA A 54 -18.90 4.10 3.00
N ALA A 55 -18.42 3.15 2.20
CA ALA A 55 -18.02 1.83 2.66
C ALA A 55 -16.60 1.88 3.25
N GLN A 56 -16.31 0.94 4.17
CA GLN A 56 -14.95 0.69 4.65
C GLN A 56 -14.45 -0.62 4.02
N VAL A 57 -13.39 -0.54 3.23
CA VAL A 57 -12.82 -1.66 2.49
C VAL A 57 -11.40 -1.91 2.99
N LYS A 58 -11.08 -3.15 3.37
CA LYS A 58 -9.69 -3.51 3.66
C LYS A 58 -8.99 -3.82 2.36
N ALA A 59 -7.89 -3.14 2.09
CA ALA A 59 -7.10 -3.33 0.89
C ALA A 59 -5.63 -3.56 1.23
N THR A 60 -4.97 -4.43 0.47
CA THR A 60 -3.52 -4.61 0.51
C THR A 60 -2.88 -3.78 -0.62
N LEU A 61 -1.97 -2.88 -0.25
CA LEU A 61 -1.30 -1.92 -1.13
C LEU A 61 0.19 -2.23 -1.21
N TYR A 62 0.78 -2.17 -2.41
CA TYR A 62 2.19 -2.47 -2.63
C TYR A 62 3.00 -1.20 -2.90
N PHE A 63 4.05 -0.99 -2.12
CA PHE A 63 4.98 0.14 -2.21
C PHE A 63 6.41 -0.37 -2.33
N ARG A 64 7.34 0.48 -2.79
CA ARG A 64 8.76 0.09 -2.81
C ARG A 64 9.26 -0.07 -1.38
N TYR A 65 9.98 -1.16 -1.13
CA TYR A 65 10.63 -1.39 0.16
C TYR A 65 12.03 -0.77 0.16
N LEU A 66 12.21 0.34 0.88
CA LEU A 66 13.45 1.11 0.94
C LEU A 66 13.99 1.37 -0.49
N ASP A 67 15.26 1.07 -0.73
CA ASP A 67 15.91 1.15 -2.04
C ASP A 67 15.99 -0.23 -2.71
N GLU A 68 15.33 -1.25 -2.16
CA GLU A 68 15.35 -2.60 -2.70
C GLU A 68 14.62 -2.66 -4.05
N PRO A 69 14.99 -3.61 -4.93
CA PRO A 69 14.30 -3.86 -6.19
C PRO A 69 12.97 -4.61 -5.99
N MET A 70 12.27 -4.33 -4.88
CA MET A 70 11.16 -5.14 -4.36
C MET A 70 10.02 -4.26 -3.85
N LEU A 71 8.81 -4.79 -3.97
CA LEU A 71 7.58 -4.23 -3.42
C LEU A 71 7.20 -4.95 -2.13
N ALA A 72 6.91 -4.20 -1.07
CA ALA A 72 6.34 -4.73 0.15
C ALA A 72 4.91 -4.20 0.34
N CYS A 73 4.09 -5.00 1.02
CA CYS A 73 2.68 -4.71 1.21
C CYS A 73 2.40 -3.99 2.53
N GLU A 74 1.42 -3.10 2.48
CA GLU A 74 0.74 -2.48 3.62
C GLU A 74 -0.75 -2.86 3.56
N ASP A 75 -1.34 -3.25 4.69
CA ASP A 75 -2.79 -3.42 4.79
C ASP A 75 -3.42 -2.11 5.28
N ARG A 76 -4.38 -1.57 4.52
CA ARG A 76 -5.04 -0.30 4.81
C ARG A 76 -6.56 -0.44 4.74
N THR A 77 -7.26 0.18 5.69
CA THR A 77 -8.72 0.36 5.57
C THR A 77 -8.99 1.64 4.79
N LEU A 78 -9.62 1.51 3.63
CA LEU A 78 -10.02 2.59 2.74
C LEU A 78 -11.46 2.99 2.98
N THR A 79 -11.73 4.29 2.98
CA THR A 79 -13.09 4.84 2.92
C THR A 79 -13.44 5.06 1.45
N VAL A 80 -14.51 4.40 0.98
CA VAL A 80 -14.95 4.41 -0.42
C VAL A 80 -16.33 5.08 -0.51
N PRO A 81 -16.44 6.29 -1.08
CA PRO A 81 -17.73 6.93 -1.34
C PRO A 81 -18.66 6.06 -2.19
N ARG A 82 -19.97 6.28 -2.08
CA ARG A 82 -20.99 5.49 -2.79
C ARG A 82 -20.87 5.53 -4.32
N ASP A 83 -20.32 6.62 -4.84
CA ASP A 83 -20.12 6.90 -6.27
C ASP A 83 -18.69 6.58 -6.75
N GLU A 84 -17.83 6.03 -5.88
CA GLU A 84 -16.47 5.59 -6.19
C GLU A 84 -16.41 4.05 -6.22
N SER A 85 -15.62 3.48 -7.14
CA SER A 85 -15.35 2.04 -7.12
C SER A 85 -14.21 1.71 -6.17
N GLU A 86 -14.19 0.49 -5.62
CA GLU A 86 -13.10 0.05 -4.74
C GLU A 86 -11.75 0.05 -5.46
N GLU A 87 -11.71 -0.29 -6.76
CA GLU A 87 -10.50 -0.20 -7.57
C GLU A 87 -9.98 1.24 -7.68
N TYR A 88 -10.87 2.20 -7.88
CA TYR A 88 -10.50 3.62 -7.89
C TYR A 88 -9.93 4.05 -6.53
N ALA A 89 -10.56 3.62 -5.43
CA ALA A 89 -10.07 3.89 -4.08
C ALA A 89 -8.66 3.33 -3.84
N ILE A 90 -8.34 2.13 -4.34
CA ILE A 90 -6.99 1.55 -4.27
C ILE A 90 -5.99 2.40 -5.05
N VAL A 91 -6.30 2.78 -6.30
CA VAL A 91 -5.39 3.61 -7.11
C VAL A 91 -5.16 4.97 -6.44
N ARG A 92 -6.21 5.58 -5.89
CA ARG A 92 -6.12 6.81 -5.09
C ARG A 92 -5.21 6.64 -3.86
N ALA A 93 -5.36 5.55 -3.12
CA ALA A 93 -4.52 5.27 -1.96
C ALA A 93 -3.03 5.06 -2.32
N LEU A 94 -2.73 4.51 -3.50
CA LEU A 94 -1.36 4.40 -4.00
C LEU A 94 -0.76 5.77 -4.35
N LEU A 95 -1.56 6.67 -4.92
CA LEU A 95 -1.17 8.07 -5.18
C LEU A 95 -0.88 8.84 -3.89
N GLU A 96 -1.68 8.60 -2.84
CA GLU A 96 -1.44 9.16 -1.49
C GLU A 96 -0.12 8.65 -0.88
N GLY A 97 0.36 7.47 -1.29
CA GLY A 97 1.59 6.87 -0.79
C GLY A 97 1.38 6.02 0.48
N PRO A 98 2.48 5.49 1.07
CA PRO A 98 2.41 4.65 2.27
C PRO A 98 1.96 5.43 3.50
N SER A 99 1.37 4.74 4.47
CA SER A 99 0.94 5.38 5.72
C SER A 99 2.15 5.79 6.57
N ALA A 100 1.99 6.82 7.41
CA ALA A 100 3.07 7.36 8.23
C ALA A 100 3.75 6.35 9.18
N GLY A 101 3.08 5.22 9.49
CA GLY A 101 3.65 4.12 10.28
C GLY A 101 4.64 3.23 9.54
N HIS A 102 4.77 3.37 8.22
CA HIS A 102 5.63 2.55 7.35
C HIS A 102 6.83 3.35 6.85
N SER A 103 7.77 3.61 7.74
CA SER A 103 9.00 4.37 7.44
C SER A 103 9.93 3.70 6.42
N GLU A 104 9.71 2.42 6.17
CA GLU A 104 10.43 1.55 5.24
C GLU A 104 9.80 1.51 3.85
N LEU A 105 8.57 2.00 3.68
CA LEU A 105 7.88 2.00 2.39
C LEU A 105 8.07 3.35 1.69
N ARG A 106 8.15 3.31 0.37
CA ARG A 106 8.37 4.49 -0.49
C ARG A 106 7.30 4.55 -1.58
N ARG A 107 6.80 5.77 -1.82
CA ARG A 107 5.91 6.06 -2.94
C ARG A 107 6.67 5.86 -4.26
N LEU A 108 5.99 5.31 -5.26
CA LEU A 108 6.51 5.09 -6.61
C LEU A 108 5.80 5.93 -7.68
N ILE A 109 4.50 6.16 -7.53
CA ILE A 109 3.73 6.96 -8.47
C ILE A 109 4.05 8.45 -8.23
N PRO A 110 4.37 9.24 -9.28
CA PRO A 110 4.69 10.66 -9.13
C PRO A 110 3.59 11.46 -8.43
N ALA A 111 3.97 12.50 -7.70
CA ALA A 111 3.04 13.33 -6.93
C ALA A 111 2.04 14.12 -7.80
N ASP A 112 2.43 14.43 -9.04
CA ASP A 112 1.59 15.17 -10.00
C ASP A 112 0.60 14.25 -10.73
N ALA A 113 0.72 12.94 -10.56
CA ALA A 113 -0.19 11.97 -11.14
C ALA A 113 -1.59 12.09 -10.51
N GLN A 114 -2.60 12.09 -11.36
CA GLN A 114 -4.00 12.06 -10.97
C GLN A 114 -4.69 10.94 -11.73
N VAL A 115 -5.43 10.10 -11.01
CA VAL A 115 -6.32 9.12 -11.64
C VAL A 115 -7.58 9.85 -12.11
N GLU A 116 -7.92 9.68 -13.38
CA GLU A 116 -9.09 10.31 -14.02
C GLU A 116 -10.25 9.33 -14.14
N SER A 117 -9.95 8.05 -14.40
CA SER A 117 -10.96 7.00 -14.47
C SER A 117 -10.37 5.62 -14.26
N VAL A 118 -11.20 4.72 -13.76
CA VAL A 118 -10.91 3.29 -13.63
C VAL A 118 -12.08 2.51 -14.21
N THR A 119 -11.81 1.62 -15.15
CA THR A 119 -12.84 0.80 -15.81
C THR A 119 -12.30 -0.61 -16.05
N SER A 120 -13.16 -1.63 -16.05
CA SER A 120 -12.75 -3.01 -16.30
C SER A 120 -13.35 -3.56 -17.60
N ARG A 121 -12.61 -4.47 -18.25
CA ARG A 121 -13.05 -5.24 -19.42
C ARG A 121 -12.21 -6.51 -19.53
N ASP A 122 -12.85 -7.65 -19.79
CA ASP A 122 -12.19 -8.93 -20.10
C ASP A 122 -11.05 -9.27 -19.12
N ASP A 123 -11.34 -9.23 -17.81
CA ASP A 123 -10.40 -9.48 -16.71
C ASP A 123 -9.17 -8.55 -16.64
N ILE A 124 -9.19 -7.42 -17.35
CA ILE A 124 -8.19 -6.36 -17.28
C ILE A 124 -8.81 -5.10 -16.67
N LEU A 125 -8.07 -4.46 -15.76
CA LEU A 125 -8.40 -3.14 -15.25
C LEU A 125 -7.67 -2.06 -16.08
N PHE A 126 -8.42 -1.12 -16.62
CA PHE A 126 -7.91 0.04 -17.35
C PHE A 126 -7.91 1.24 -16.41
N VAL A 127 -6.73 1.79 -16.14
CA VAL A 127 -6.53 2.94 -15.26
C VAL A 127 -6.03 4.11 -16.09
N THR A 128 -6.82 5.17 -16.16
CA THR A 128 -6.46 6.40 -16.87
C THR A 128 -5.90 7.41 -15.90
N PHE A 129 -4.67 7.85 -16.15
CA PHE A 129 -4.03 8.95 -15.47
C PHE A 129 -3.90 10.17 -16.38
N ASN A 130 -3.71 11.33 -15.76
CA ASN A 130 -3.19 12.51 -16.44
C ASN A 130 -1.70 12.34 -16.83
N GLU A 131 -1.14 13.34 -17.52
CA GLU A 131 0.28 13.33 -17.91
C GLU A 131 1.28 13.39 -16.76
N GLY A 132 0.84 13.81 -15.56
CA GLY A 132 1.67 13.85 -14.35
C GLY A 132 2.21 12.49 -13.92
N PHE A 133 1.60 11.38 -14.35
CA PHE A 133 2.17 10.04 -14.17
C PHE A 133 3.56 9.87 -14.81
N LEU A 134 3.90 10.68 -15.81
CA LEU A 134 5.19 10.64 -16.50
C LEU A 134 6.25 11.57 -15.87
N ALA A 135 5.85 12.38 -14.89
CA ALA A 135 6.73 13.34 -14.22
C ALA A 135 7.48 12.67 -13.05
N ASP A 136 8.17 11.57 -13.32
CA ASP A 136 9.02 10.89 -12.34
C ASP A 136 10.37 11.59 -12.13
N GLU A 137 11.12 11.10 -11.14
CA GLU A 137 12.42 11.67 -10.76
C GLU A 137 13.58 11.24 -11.67
N VAL A 138 13.30 10.45 -12.72
CA VAL A 138 14.33 9.92 -13.61
C VAL A 138 14.94 11.05 -14.45
N PRO A 139 16.27 11.30 -14.37
CA PRO A 139 16.92 12.32 -15.19
C PRO A 139 16.82 12.01 -16.69
N GLN A 140 16.78 13.04 -17.54
CA GLN A 140 16.74 12.84 -19.00
C GLN A 140 17.97 12.09 -19.53
N ASP A 141 19.13 12.29 -18.91
CA ASP A 141 20.41 11.68 -19.24
C ASP A 141 20.73 10.44 -18.39
N TRP A 142 19.72 9.82 -17.78
CA TRP A 142 19.82 8.64 -16.90
C TRP A 142 20.78 7.57 -17.42
N ALA A 143 20.76 7.29 -18.73
CA ALA A 143 21.56 6.23 -19.35
C ALA A 143 23.08 6.47 -19.22
N THR A 144 23.47 7.74 -19.10
CA THR A 144 24.87 8.16 -18.95
C THR A 144 25.33 8.23 -17.50
N ILE A 145 24.40 8.23 -16.54
CA ILE A 145 24.70 8.30 -15.11
C ILE A 145 24.68 6.87 -14.55
N ASP A 146 25.83 6.37 -14.06
CA ASP A 146 25.98 4.97 -13.65
C ASP A 146 24.93 4.53 -12.61
N ALA A 147 24.64 5.38 -11.62
CA ALA A 147 23.62 5.08 -10.60
C ALA A 147 22.20 4.94 -11.17
N TRP A 148 21.90 5.66 -12.26
CA TRP A 148 20.56 5.66 -12.88
C TRP A 148 20.39 4.63 -13.98
N ARG A 149 21.49 4.08 -14.52
CA ARG A 149 21.43 3.13 -15.64
C ARG A 149 20.61 1.88 -15.29
N GLU A 150 20.74 1.38 -14.06
CA GLU A 150 19.96 0.23 -13.56
C GLU A 150 18.70 0.67 -12.82
N GLU A 151 18.79 1.78 -12.09
CA GLU A 151 17.72 2.27 -11.21
C GLU A 151 16.52 2.83 -11.99
N ALA A 152 16.74 3.55 -13.09
CA ALA A 152 15.63 4.18 -13.83
C ALA A 152 14.65 3.16 -14.44
N PRO A 153 15.11 2.12 -15.18
CA PRO A 153 14.21 1.06 -15.64
C PRO A 153 13.54 0.30 -14.48
N LEU A 154 14.27 0.05 -13.40
CA LEU A 154 13.76 -0.64 -12.21
C LEU A 154 12.62 0.15 -11.56
N MET A 155 12.82 1.44 -11.28
CA MET A 155 11.81 2.30 -10.68
C MET A 155 10.52 2.30 -11.50
N ARG A 156 10.61 2.48 -12.81
CA ARG A 156 9.43 2.50 -13.69
C ARG A 156 8.72 1.15 -13.77
N ARG A 157 9.47 0.05 -13.74
CA ARG A 157 8.90 -1.30 -13.61
C ARG A 157 8.18 -1.47 -12.28
N LEU A 158 8.79 -1.05 -11.16
CA LEU A 158 8.19 -1.10 -9.84
C LEU A 158 6.93 -0.23 -9.75
N THR A 159 6.90 0.96 -10.36
CA THR A 159 5.71 1.82 -10.41
C THR A 159 4.52 1.12 -11.08
N ALA A 160 4.76 0.47 -12.22
CA ALA A 160 3.73 -0.32 -12.91
C ALA A 160 3.29 -1.55 -12.09
N GLN A 161 4.24 -2.22 -11.44
CA GLN A 161 3.97 -3.41 -10.63
C GLN A 161 3.30 -3.08 -9.29
N SER A 162 3.52 -1.89 -8.73
CA SER A 162 2.79 -1.39 -7.56
C SER A 162 1.28 -1.35 -7.83
N LEU A 163 0.88 -0.87 -9.01
CA LEU A 163 -0.52 -0.91 -9.46
C LEU A 163 -1.00 -2.34 -9.69
N ALA A 164 -0.27 -3.11 -10.51
CA ALA A 164 -0.70 -4.47 -10.87
C ALA A 164 -0.81 -5.37 -9.63
N ALA A 165 0.17 -5.37 -8.75
CA ALA A 165 0.17 -6.17 -7.53
C ALA A 165 -0.96 -5.76 -6.58
N SER A 166 -1.16 -4.46 -6.34
CA SER A 166 -2.25 -3.99 -5.46
C SER A 166 -3.63 -4.34 -6.01
N ILE A 167 -3.87 -4.17 -7.31
CA ILE A 167 -5.17 -4.49 -7.89
C ILE A 167 -5.43 -6.00 -7.86
N THR A 168 -4.46 -6.81 -8.26
CA THR A 168 -4.61 -8.27 -8.36
C THR A 168 -4.56 -8.99 -7.01
N GLU A 169 -4.04 -8.35 -5.96
CA GLU A 169 -4.16 -8.86 -4.59
C GLU A 169 -5.60 -8.77 -4.07
N ASN A 170 -6.32 -7.70 -4.45
CA ASN A 170 -7.65 -7.41 -3.93
C ASN A 170 -8.76 -7.92 -4.85
N PHE A 171 -8.48 -8.11 -6.14
CA PHE A 171 -9.48 -8.49 -7.15
C PHE A 171 -8.93 -9.52 -8.14
N ALA A 172 -9.83 -10.29 -8.75
CA ALA A 172 -9.51 -11.34 -9.71
C ALA A 172 -9.24 -10.81 -11.13
N TYR A 173 -8.39 -9.78 -11.27
CA TYR A 173 -7.91 -9.31 -12.56
C TYR A 173 -6.63 -10.06 -12.97
N THR A 174 -6.41 -10.20 -14.28
CA THR A 174 -5.18 -10.80 -14.83
C THR A 174 -4.07 -9.77 -15.07
N GLY A 175 -4.41 -8.48 -15.07
CA GLY A 175 -3.46 -7.39 -15.18
C GLY A 175 -4.10 -6.00 -15.22
N VAL A 176 -3.23 -4.98 -15.30
CA VAL A 176 -3.62 -3.57 -15.35
C VAL A 176 -3.09 -2.94 -16.63
N GLN A 177 -3.96 -2.33 -17.44
CA GLN A 177 -3.58 -1.49 -18.56
C GLN A 177 -3.52 -0.02 -18.11
N ILE A 178 -2.32 0.56 -18.15
CA ILE A 178 -2.12 1.99 -17.85
C ILE A 178 -2.43 2.81 -19.11
N LEU A 179 -3.23 3.85 -18.92
CA LEU A 179 -3.61 4.83 -19.94
C LEU A 179 -3.20 6.23 -19.46
N ILE A 180 -2.71 7.08 -20.39
CA ILE A 180 -2.26 8.45 -20.15
C ILE A 180 -3.05 9.40 -21.05
N HIS A 181 -3.85 10.26 -20.43
CA HIS A 181 -4.55 11.34 -21.09
C HIS A 181 -3.71 12.62 -21.06
N ARG A 182 -3.48 13.21 -22.24
CA ARG A 182 -2.73 14.45 -22.44
C ARG A 182 -3.63 15.51 -23.08
N PRO A 183 -4.22 16.43 -22.30
CA PRO A 183 -5.13 17.44 -22.82
C PRO A 183 -4.45 18.28 -23.92
N GLY A 184 -5.11 18.41 -25.07
CA GLY A 184 -4.60 19.23 -26.18
C GLY A 184 -3.52 18.57 -27.05
N ALA A 185 -3.09 17.34 -26.73
CA ALA A 185 -2.28 16.54 -27.62
C ALA A 185 -3.17 15.75 -28.59
N VAL A 186 -2.78 15.65 -29.86
CA VAL A 186 -3.40 14.72 -30.80
C VAL A 186 -2.91 13.31 -30.46
N GLN A 187 -3.72 12.55 -29.73
CA GLN A 187 -3.40 11.17 -29.34
C GLN A 187 -4.20 10.17 -30.17
N THR A 188 -3.50 9.22 -30.81
CA THR A 188 -4.12 8.07 -31.49
C THR A 188 -4.46 6.93 -30.52
N SER A 189 -3.84 6.92 -29.34
CA SER A 189 -4.11 5.99 -28.25
C SER A 189 -3.79 6.65 -26.91
N LEU A 190 -4.52 6.25 -25.88
CA LEU A 190 -4.20 6.59 -24.50
C LEU A 190 -3.22 5.58 -23.87
N ARG A 191 -2.98 4.40 -24.46
CA ARG A 191 -2.11 3.39 -23.84
C ARG A 191 -0.71 3.98 -23.62
N LEU A 192 -0.16 3.70 -22.44
CA LEU A 192 1.22 4.04 -22.10
C LEU A 192 2.17 3.49 -23.18
N ASP A 193 3.19 4.25 -23.54
CA ASP A 193 4.21 3.77 -24.49
C ASP A 193 5.24 2.91 -23.74
N SER A 194 5.63 1.77 -24.31
CA SER A 194 6.67 0.87 -23.80
C SER A 194 8.01 1.56 -23.60
N ALA A 195 8.28 2.66 -24.32
CA ALA A 195 9.45 3.50 -24.11
C ALA A 195 9.54 4.06 -22.68
N TYR A 196 8.39 4.17 -21.98
CA TYR A 196 8.36 4.49 -20.55
C TYR A 196 9.29 3.58 -19.76
N PHE A 197 9.31 2.27 -20.01
CA PHE A 197 10.07 1.31 -19.21
C PHE A 197 11.59 1.33 -19.44
N LEU A 198 12.09 2.12 -20.39
CA LEU A 198 13.52 2.29 -20.65
C LEU A 198 14.25 0.98 -21.00
N THR A 199 13.53 -0.01 -21.53
CA THR A 199 14.08 -1.31 -21.94
C THR A 199 14.55 -1.36 -23.39
N GLY A 200 14.50 -0.22 -24.10
CA GLY A 200 14.76 -0.14 -25.54
C GLY A 200 13.60 -0.60 -26.43
N THR A 201 12.44 -0.91 -25.82
CA THR A 201 11.20 -1.24 -26.55
C THR A 201 10.34 0.01 -26.75
N ASN A 202 9.60 0.06 -27.86
CA ASN A 202 8.72 1.18 -28.22
C ASN A 202 7.33 0.64 -28.60
N GLY A 203 6.33 1.53 -28.65
CA GLY A 203 4.97 1.18 -29.04
C GLY A 203 4.05 1.01 -27.84
N LEU A 204 2.79 0.63 -28.06
CA LEU A 204 1.81 0.58 -26.97
C LEU A 204 2.14 -0.53 -25.97
N SER A 205 2.12 -0.22 -24.67
CA SER A 205 2.37 -1.19 -23.62
C SER A 205 1.20 -2.16 -23.49
N GLU A 206 1.50 -3.44 -23.39
CA GLU A 206 0.52 -4.47 -23.04
C GLU A 206 0.00 -4.30 -21.60
N PRO A 207 -1.14 -4.92 -21.24
CA PRO A 207 -1.57 -4.99 -19.86
C PRO A 207 -0.48 -5.60 -18.97
N ILE A 208 -0.22 -4.98 -17.84
CA ILE A 208 0.85 -5.36 -16.91
C ILE A 208 0.31 -6.47 -16.00
N PRO A 209 0.80 -7.72 -16.10
CA PRO A 209 0.45 -8.77 -15.17
C PRO A 209 1.19 -8.59 -13.85
N ARG A 210 0.69 -9.23 -12.80
CA ARG A 210 1.39 -9.34 -11.51
C ARG A 210 2.69 -10.13 -11.68
N ASP A 211 3.79 -9.59 -11.14
CA ASP A 211 5.09 -10.23 -11.15
C ASP A 211 5.54 -10.60 -9.73
N GLU A 212 5.39 -11.88 -9.37
CA GLU A 212 5.74 -12.41 -8.04
C GLU A 212 7.23 -12.28 -7.70
N SER A 213 8.11 -12.14 -8.70
CA SER A 213 9.55 -12.00 -8.47
C SER A 213 9.92 -10.65 -7.84
N LEU A 214 9.05 -9.65 -7.99
CA LEU A 214 9.24 -8.31 -7.45
C LEU A 214 8.54 -8.10 -6.12
N LEU A 215 7.81 -9.09 -5.61
CA LEU A 215 7.09 -8.97 -4.35
C LEU A 215 7.96 -9.49 -3.23
N LEU A 216 8.01 -8.78 -2.12
CA LEU A 216 8.73 -9.20 -0.93
C LEU A 216 7.92 -10.30 -0.22
N SER A 217 7.81 -11.44 -0.88
CA SER A 217 7.22 -12.69 -0.39
C SER A 217 8.22 -13.39 0.55
N PRO A 218 7.79 -14.37 1.36
CA PRO A 218 8.70 -15.06 2.27
C PRO A 218 9.94 -15.65 1.58
N ILE A 219 9.76 -16.20 0.36
CA ILE A 219 10.86 -16.80 -0.40
C ILE A 219 11.83 -15.72 -0.88
N ASN A 220 11.32 -14.65 -1.49
CA ASN A 220 12.17 -13.57 -2.00
C ASN A 220 12.88 -12.82 -0.86
N THR A 221 12.27 -12.74 0.34
CA THR A 221 12.93 -12.20 1.54
C THR A 221 14.10 -13.06 1.97
N VAL A 222 13.93 -14.39 2.08
CA VAL A 222 15.05 -15.28 2.44
C VAL A 222 16.15 -15.22 1.39
N GLU A 223 15.80 -15.26 0.10
CA GLU A 223 16.79 -15.15 -0.98
C GLU A 223 17.54 -13.82 -0.93
N THR A 224 16.85 -12.72 -0.62
CA THR A 224 17.49 -11.41 -0.47
C THR A 224 18.45 -11.38 0.72
N ILE A 225 18.05 -11.94 1.86
CA ILE A 225 18.92 -12.07 3.06
C ILE A 225 20.17 -12.91 2.73
N LEU A 226 19.98 -14.06 2.08
CA LEU A 226 21.09 -14.96 1.75
C LEU A 226 22.01 -14.33 0.68
N ALA A 227 21.46 -13.65 -0.32
CA ALA A 227 22.24 -12.90 -1.30
C ALA A 227 23.06 -11.78 -0.65
N ALA A 228 22.48 -11.02 0.28
CA ALA A 228 23.18 -10.00 1.04
C ALA A 228 24.32 -10.60 1.88
N TRP A 229 24.10 -11.75 2.52
CA TRP A 229 25.18 -12.47 3.20
C TRP A 229 26.28 -12.94 2.23
N GLN A 230 25.92 -13.56 1.12
CA GLN A 230 26.88 -14.03 0.11
C GLN A 230 27.74 -12.88 -0.46
N LEU A 231 27.15 -11.70 -0.66
CA LEU A 231 27.83 -10.50 -1.14
C LEU A 231 28.54 -9.70 -0.04
N HIS A 232 28.46 -10.15 1.23
CA HIS A 232 28.96 -9.41 2.39
C HIS A 232 28.36 -8.00 2.53
N ASP A 233 27.12 -7.80 2.08
CA ASP A 233 26.37 -6.56 2.24
C ASP A 233 25.67 -6.52 3.62
N LEU A 234 26.45 -6.10 4.63
CA LEU A 234 26.03 -6.12 6.04
C LEU A 234 24.95 -5.06 6.35
N GLU A 235 24.97 -3.94 5.64
CA GLU A 235 23.92 -2.91 5.77
C GLU A 235 22.58 -3.44 5.27
N ARG A 236 22.57 -4.10 4.10
CA ARG A 236 21.37 -4.72 3.56
C ARG A 236 20.85 -5.83 4.45
N LEU A 237 21.72 -6.71 4.95
CA LEU A 237 21.35 -7.74 5.94
C LEU A 237 20.65 -7.15 7.17
N TYR A 238 21.18 -6.05 7.70
CA TYR A 238 20.65 -5.42 8.92
C TYR A 238 19.24 -4.83 8.72
N ARG A 239 18.87 -4.42 7.49
CA ARG A 239 17.52 -3.91 7.17
C ARG A 239 16.43 -4.97 7.38
N TYR A 240 16.77 -6.25 7.15
CA TYR A 240 15.84 -7.38 7.29
C TYR A 240 15.74 -7.94 8.71
N LEU A 241 16.51 -7.40 9.67
CA LEU A 241 16.33 -7.76 11.07
C LEU A 241 15.03 -7.18 11.61
N SER A 242 14.23 -8.02 12.27
CA SER A 242 13.09 -7.57 13.06
C SER A 242 13.51 -6.68 14.21
N ASP A 243 12.60 -5.80 14.63
CA ASP A 243 12.90 -4.79 15.64
C ASP A 243 13.00 -5.42 17.04
N ALA A 244 12.27 -6.51 17.27
CA ALA A 244 12.32 -7.27 18.52
C ALA A 244 13.70 -7.91 18.73
N GLY A 245 14.46 -7.39 19.69
CA GLY A 245 15.80 -7.89 20.01
C GLY A 245 16.86 -7.49 18.99
N LYS A 246 16.60 -6.48 18.14
CA LYS A 246 17.58 -5.91 17.21
C LYS A 246 18.71 -5.23 17.98
N PRO A 247 19.96 -5.74 17.91
CA PRO A 247 21.08 -5.04 18.54
C PRO A 247 21.46 -3.80 17.72
N PRO A 248 22.22 -2.84 18.28
CA PRO A 248 22.77 -1.73 17.52
C PRO A 248 23.57 -2.22 16.31
N PHE A 249 23.57 -1.44 15.22
CA PHE A 249 24.22 -1.81 13.96
C PHE A 249 25.68 -2.23 14.16
N ALA A 250 26.47 -1.50 14.96
CA ALA A 250 27.86 -1.84 15.23
C ALA A 250 28.04 -3.26 15.78
N THR A 251 27.19 -3.67 16.74
CA THR A 251 27.22 -5.00 17.33
C THR A 251 26.79 -6.08 16.33
N ALA A 252 25.73 -5.84 15.55
CA ALA A 252 25.32 -6.76 14.49
C ALA A 252 26.41 -6.92 13.43
N ASN A 253 27.02 -5.81 13.02
CA ASN A 253 28.05 -5.74 12.01
C ASN A 253 29.30 -6.55 12.41
N GLU A 254 29.76 -6.41 13.66
CA GLU A 254 30.84 -7.23 14.19
C GLU A 254 30.51 -8.73 14.16
N ALA A 255 29.29 -9.11 14.54
CA ALA A 255 28.85 -10.50 14.53
C ALA A 255 28.78 -11.07 13.10
N PHE A 256 28.22 -10.31 12.14
CA PHE A 256 28.12 -10.73 10.74
C PHE A 256 29.47 -10.78 10.04
N ALA A 257 30.37 -9.84 10.34
CA ALA A 257 31.73 -9.85 9.80
C ALA A 257 32.54 -11.07 10.25
N GLY A 258 32.25 -11.62 11.44
CA GLY A 258 32.87 -12.85 11.95
C GLY A 258 32.21 -14.16 11.47
N ALA A 259 31.11 -14.07 10.72
CA ALA A 259 30.41 -15.22 10.18
C ALA A 259 31.21 -15.91 9.05
N PRO A 260 30.97 -17.20 8.77
CA PRO A 260 31.49 -17.85 7.58
C PRO A 260 31.03 -17.15 6.31
N VAL A 261 31.83 -17.27 5.24
CA VAL A 261 31.45 -16.82 3.90
C VAL A 261 30.39 -17.77 3.36
N LEU A 262 29.27 -17.24 2.86
CA LEU A 262 28.26 -18.03 2.17
C LEU A 262 28.65 -18.22 0.70
N GLU A 263 29.05 -19.43 0.31
CA GLU A 263 29.53 -19.70 -1.05
C GLU A 263 28.39 -20.02 -2.03
N ALA A 264 27.35 -20.71 -1.55
CA ALA A 264 26.17 -21.06 -2.35
C ALA A 264 24.97 -21.30 -1.44
N PHE A 265 23.78 -21.03 -1.95
CA PHE A 265 22.53 -21.34 -1.25
C PHE A 265 21.41 -21.68 -2.23
N THR A 266 20.37 -22.31 -1.68
CA THR A 266 19.06 -22.49 -2.32
C THR A 266 18.00 -22.36 -1.24
N ALA A 267 16.95 -21.59 -1.49
CA ALA A 267 15.76 -21.55 -0.66
C ALA A 267 14.60 -22.20 -1.42
N VAL A 268 13.79 -23.01 -0.74
CA VAL A 268 12.63 -23.67 -1.34
C VAL A 268 11.44 -23.67 -0.40
N GLY A 269 10.25 -23.64 -1.02
CA GLY A 269 8.98 -23.67 -0.32
C GLY A 269 8.68 -22.38 0.42
N GLY A 270 7.78 -22.49 1.40
CA GLY A 270 7.32 -21.36 2.20
C GLY A 270 5.89 -21.59 2.64
N THR A 271 5.72 -21.97 3.90
CA THR A 271 4.40 -22.05 4.52
C THR A 271 4.20 -20.85 5.42
N VAL A 272 3.20 -20.04 5.11
CA VAL A 272 2.74 -18.96 5.98
C VAL A 272 1.84 -19.56 7.07
N SER A 273 2.02 -19.13 8.32
CA SER A 273 1.17 -19.57 9.43
C SER A 273 -0.28 -19.13 9.23
N GLU A 274 -1.22 -19.84 9.84
CA GLU A 274 -2.66 -19.56 9.72
C GLU A 274 -3.01 -18.10 10.07
N ASP A 275 -2.30 -17.51 11.03
CA ASP A 275 -2.48 -16.11 11.43
C ASP A 275 -1.76 -15.09 10.53
N GLY A 276 -1.03 -15.53 9.51
CA GLY A 276 -0.28 -14.68 8.59
C GLY A 276 0.96 -14.02 9.19
N ARG A 277 1.36 -14.36 10.42
CA ARG A 277 2.42 -13.64 11.16
C ARG A 277 3.80 -14.24 11.05
N SER A 278 3.92 -15.48 10.59
CA SER A 278 5.22 -16.12 10.41
C SER A 278 5.25 -16.97 9.17
N ALA A 279 6.44 -17.16 8.60
CA ALA A 279 6.63 -18.05 7.46
C ALA A 279 7.82 -18.96 7.74
N THR A 280 7.74 -20.23 7.32
CA THR A 280 8.85 -21.18 7.44
C THR A 280 9.25 -21.69 6.06
N LEU A 281 10.54 -21.64 5.77
CA LEU A 281 11.16 -22.02 4.50
C LEU A 281 12.31 -22.99 4.75
N SER A 282 12.67 -23.77 3.73
CA SER A 282 13.82 -24.66 3.80
C SER A 282 15.00 -24.08 3.05
N VAL A 283 16.14 -23.92 3.74
CA VAL A 283 17.38 -23.38 3.17
C VAL A 283 18.46 -24.43 3.18
N SER A 284 19.11 -24.63 2.04
CA SER A 284 20.37 -25.37 1.96
C SER A 284 21.47 -24.40 1.58
N MET A 285 22.64 -24.56 2.19
CA MET A 285 23.75 -23.64 2.02
C MET A 285 25.09 -24.34 2.15
N ARG A 286 26.10 -23.75 1.53
CA ARG A 286 27.51 -24.11 1.67
C ARG A 286 28.26 -22.91 2.17
N THR A 287 28.94 -23.07 3.30
CA THR A 287 29.68 -22.01 3.97
C THR A 287 31.17 -22.33 4.03
N LEU A 288 32.02 -21.30 4.12
CA LEU A 288 33.46 -21.43 4.21
C LEU A 288 33.99 -20.64 5.42
N ARG A 289 34.78 -21.31 6.27
CA ARG A 289 35.54 -20.67 7.35
C ARG A 289 37.02 -21.00 7.18
N GLY A 290 37.80 -20.03 6.69
CA GLY A 290 39.18 -20.27 6.28
C GLY A 290 39.21 -21.22 5.08
N SER A 291 39.75 -22.43 5.26
CA SER A 291 39.77 -23.48 4.24
C SER A 291 38.72 -24.59 4.47
N ALA A 292 37.97 -24.54 5.57
CA ALA A 292 36.99 -25.55 5.91
C ALA A 292 35.62 -25.19 5.32
N SER A 293 35.12 -26.03 4.41
CA SER A 293 33.77 -25.92 3.84
C SER A 293 32.79 -26.75 4.68
N SER A 294 31.63 -26.18 4.99
CA SER A 294 30.51 -26.83 5.66
C SER A 294 29.29 -26.83 4.73
N GLN A 295 28.49 -27.88 4.79
CA GLN A 295 27.23 -27.97 4.05
C GLN A 295 26.09 -28.18 5.04
N THR A 296 25.10 -27.30 4.95
CA THR A 296 23.83 -27.41 5.69
C THR A 296 22.72 -27.68 4.69
N LEU A 297 21.93 -28.72 4.92
CA LEU A 297 20.83 -29.11 4.03
C LEU A 297 19.49 -28.95 4.74
N HIS A 298 18.51 -28.40 4.01
CA HIS A 298 17.11 -28.30 4.40
C HIS A 298 16.83 -27.64 5.75
N TYR A 299 17.66 -26.69 6.16
CA TYR A 299 17.52 -26.00 7.44
C TYR A 299 16.24 -25.15 7.46
N PRO A 300 15.38 -25.28 8.48
CA PRO A 300 14.17 -24.50 8.58
C PRO A 300 14.50 -23.06 9.02
N VAL A 301 14.29 -22.10 8.12
CA VAL A 301 14.37 -20.67 8.42
C VAL A 301 12.97 -20.15 8.67
N ARG A 302 12.78 -19.47 9.80
CA ARG A 302 11.50 -18.87 10.17
C ARG A 302 11.58 -17.36 10.15
N LEU A 303 10.74 -16.74 9.33
CA LEU A 303 10.49 -15.31 9.27
C LEU A 303 9.30 -14.91 10.15
N GLU A 304 9.22 -13.64 10.49
CA GLU A 304 8.06 -13.00 11.12
C GLU A 304 7.62 -11.79 10.31
N ARG A 305 6.31 -11.52 10.32
CA ARG A 305 5.70 -10.40 9.60
C ARG A 305 5.57 -9.23 10.55
N GLU A 306 6.28 -8.16 10.28
CA GLU A 306 6.27 -6.93 11.06
C GLU A 306 5.82 -5.80 10.14
N ASN A 307 4.69 -5.16 10.45
CA ASN A 307 4.11 -4.08 9.64
C ASN A 307 3.99 -4.45 8.14
N GLY A 308 3.54 -5.68 7.85
CA GLY A 308 3.38 -6.16 6.49
C GLY A 308 4.65 -6.70 5.82
N VAL A 309 5.83 -6.43 6.39
CA VAL A 309 7.15 -6.82 5.86
C VAL A 309 7.65 -8.10 6.53
N TRP A 310 8.19 -9.04 5.75
CA TRP A 310 8.84 -10.22 6.31
C TRP A 310 10.25 -9.90 6.79
N LYS A 311 10.55 -10.27 8.03
CA LYS A 311 11.82 -10.04 8.70
C LYS A 311 12.33 -11.31 9.38
N ILE A 312 13.62 -11.35 9.69
CA ILE A 312 14.25 -12.41 10.47
C ILE A 312 14.75 -11.86 11.80
N THR A 313 14.60 -12.62 12.90
CA THR A 313 15.16 -12.19 14.17
C THR A 313 16.68 -12.27 14.15
N TYR A 314 17.35 -11.39 14.90
CA TYR A 314 18.81 -11.41 15.03
C TYR A 314 19.34 -12.77 15.51
N GLU A 315 18.69 -13.38 16.50
CA GLU A 315 19.03 -14.70 17.02
C GLU A 315 18.95 -15.78 15.93
N ARG A 316 17.92 -15.76 15.08
CA ARG A 316 17.75 -16.75 14.02
C ARG A 316 18.78 -16.57 12.92
N LEU A 317 19.06 -15.32 12.53
CA LEU A 317 20.06 -15.04 11.50
C LEU A 317 21.46 -15.46 11.96
N THR A 318 21.85 -15.12 13.19
CA THR A 318 23.15 -15.55 13.75
C THR A 318 23.24 -17.06 13.94
N SER A 319 22.15 -17.71 14.37
CA SER A 319 22.07 -19.17 14.47
C SER A 319 22.17 -19.88 13.12
N LEU A 320 21.63 -19.27 12.05
CA LEU A 320 21.80 -19.74 10.68
C LEU A 320 23.26 -19.57 10.24
N MET A 321 23.86 -18.40 10.49
CA MET A 321 25.25 -18.09 10.14
C MET A 321 26.29 -18.96 10.87
N ALA A 322 25.95 -19.52 12.03
CA ALA A 322 26.84 -20.37 12.80
C ALA A 322 26.92 -21.84 12.31
N ARG A 323 26.16 -22.22 11.28
CA ARG A 323 26.09 -23.59 10.74
C ARG A 323 27.17 -23.91 9.70
#